data_AF-A0A6V7JJ26-F1
#
_entry.id   AF-A0A6V7JJ26-F1
#
_cell.length_a   1.000
_cell.length_b   1.000
_cell.length_c   1.000
_cell.angle_alpha   90.00
_cell.angle_beta   90.00
_cell.angle_gamma   90.00
#
_symmetry.space_group_name_H-M   'P 1'
#
loop_
_entity.id
_entity.type
_entity.pdbx_description
1 polymer ?
#
loop_
_entity_poly.entity_id
_entity_poly.type
_entity_poly.pdbx_seq_one_letter_code
_entity_poly.pdbx_strand_id
1 'polypeptide(L)'
;DLQSINLEPFRYSGANFTGIRIVDPADEYSQKVFSDVLYQLGVEDITKVPLETALIYDGVQLFARAFKNFKDAVKMQIKPLECADNGTTSWSDGTTLSNFIRS
;
A
#
# COMPACT_ATOMS: atom_id res chain seq x y z
N ASP A 1 10.19 -3.90 -10.24
CA ASP A 1 10.11 -2.44 -10.19
C ASP A 1 11.26 -1.84 -11.00
N LEU A 2 11.03 -1.14 -12.13
CA LEU A 2 12.17 -0.70 -12.97
C LEU A 2 13.03 0.34 -12.23
N GLN A 3 12.41 1.15 -11.38
CA GLN A 3 13.12 2.16 -10.57
C GLN A 3 14.07 1.58 -9.52
N SER A 4 13.96 0.31 -9.16
CA SER A 4 14.88 -0.32 -8.20
C SER A 4 16.05 -1.03 -8.88
N ILE A 5 16.05 -1.10 -10.22
CA ILE A 5 17.09 -1.75 -11.01
C ILE A 5 18.18 -0.73 -11.34
N ASN A 6 19.44 -1.10 -11.11
CA ASN A 6 20.58 -0.30 -11.56
C ASN A 6 20.80 -0.50 -13.06
N LEU A 7 20.46 0.53 -13.85
CA LEU A 7 20.64 0.51 -15.31
C LEU A 7 22.00 1.05 -15.78
N GLU A 8 22.86 1.53 -14.87
CA GLU A 8 24.21 2.03 -15.21
C GLU A 8 25.03 1.08 -16.09
N PRO A 9 25.05 -0.26 -15.87
CA PRO A 9 25.80 -1.17 -16.73
C PRO A 9 25.36 -1.17 -18.20
N PHE A 10 24.11 -0.77 -18.47
CA PHE A 10 23.54 -0.78 -19.82
C PHE A 10 23.60 0.58 -20.50
N ARG A 11 24.12 1.62 -19.84
CA ARG A 11 24.13 3.01 -20.35
C ARG A 11 24.82 3.20 -21.70
N TYR A 12 25.75 2.31 -22.06
CA TYR A 12 26.48 2.34 -23.34
C TYR A 12 26.09 1.21 -24.29
N SER A 13 25.05 0.44 -23.97
CA SER A 13 24.65 -0.74 -24.75
C SER A 13 23.94 -0.41 -26.06
N GLY A 14 23.47 0.83 -26.25
CA GLY A 14 22.58 1.20 -27.35
C GLY A 14 21.16 0.65 -27.22
N ALA A 15 20.82 -0.02 -26.10
CA ALA A 15 19.48 -0.51 -25.83
C ALA A 15 18.53 0.62 -25.41
N ASN A 16 17.30 0.58 -25.89
CA ASN A 16 16.22 1.46 -25.46
C ASN A 16 15.46 0.81 -24.30
N PHE A 17 15.32 1.55 -23.19
CA PHE A 17 14.51 1.13 -22.04
C PHE A 17 13.27 2.01 -21.94
N THR A 18 12.13 1.39 -21.68
CA THR A 18 10.87 2.07 -21.40
C THR A 18 10.27 1.44 -20.17
N GLY A 19 9.82 2.26 -19.23
CA GLY A 19 9.23 1.80 -17.99
C GLY A 19 8.12 2.71 -17.50
N ILE A 20 7.40 2.20 -16.51
CA ILE A 20 6.34 2.90 -15.82
C ILE A 20 6.77 3.00 -14.37
N ARG A 21 6.61 4.19 -13.78
CA ARG A 21 6.73 4.41 -12.35
C ARG A 21 5.38 4.89 -11.84
N ILE A 22 4.86 4.22 -10.81
CA ILE A 22 3.57 4.57 -10.20
C ILE A 22 3.75 5.61 -9.09
N VAL A 23 4.82 5.49 -8.31
CA VAL A 23 5.16 6.44 -7.24
C VAL A 23 5.79 7.69 -7.84
N ASP A 24 5.28 8.88 -7.52
CA ASP A 24 5.93 10.13 -7.93
C ASP A 24 6.89 10.64 -6.83
N PRO A 25 8.22 10.54 -7.01
CA PRO A 25 9.17 11.04 -6.02
C PRO A 25 9.22 12.57 -5.94
N ALA A 26 8.66 13.29 -6.91
CA ALA A 26 8.61 14.74 -6.92
C ALA A 26 7.40 15.31 -6.16
N ASP A 27 6.39 14.49 -5.89
CA ASP A 27 5.19 14.89 -5.14
C ASP A 27 5.54 15.27 -3.68
N GLU A 28 5.01 16.40 -3.23
CA GLU A 28 5.31 16.97 -1.91
C GLU A 28 4.85 16.05 -0.78
N TYR A 29 3.68 15.42 -0.94
CA TYR A 29 3.17 14.47 0.05
C TYR A 29 4.07 13.23 0.14
N SER A 30 4.51 12.71 -1.00
CA SER A 30 5.43 11.58 -1.09
C SER A 30 6.79 11.88 -0.44
N GLN A 31 7.34 13.08 -0.65
CA GLN A 31 8.57 13.53 0.03
C GLN A 31 8.40 13.60 1.55
N LYS A 32 7.25 14.09 2.02
CA LYS A 32 6.96 14.16 3.45
C LYS A 32 6.79 12.77 4.07
N VAL A 33 6.05 11.87 3.43
CA VAL A 33 5.92 10.48 3.89
C VAL A 33 7.28 9.79 3.93
N PHE A 34 8.12 10.04 2.92
CA PHE A 34 9.47 9.52 2.89
C PHE A 34 10.31 10.00 4.07
N SER A 35 10.36 11.30 4.35
CA SER A 35 11.12 11.85 5.47
C SER A 35 10.61 11.36 6.83
N ASP A 36 9.29 11.28 6.98
CA ASP A 36 8.66 11.00 8.28
C ASP A 36 8.66 9.51 8.62
N VAL A 37 8.62 8.63 7.61
CA VAL A 37 8.41 7.19 7.79
C VAL A 37 9.50 6.37 7.13
N LEU A 38 9.68 6.49 5.81
CA LEU A 38 10.49 5.54 5.04
C LEU A 38 11.99 5.68 5.33
N TYR A 39 12.45 6.91 5.56
CA TYR A 39 13.83 7.17 5.99
C TYR A 39 14.15 6.48 7.32
N GLN A 40 13.22 6.53 8.27
CA GLN A 40 13.37 5.86 9.57
C GLN A 40 13.36 4.33 9.45
N LEU A 41 12.74 3.79 8.41
CA LEU A 41 12.74 2.37 8.06
C LEU A 41 13.96 1.95 7.23
N GLY A 42 14.94 2.84 7.03
CA GLY A 42 16.19 2.55 6.32
C GLY A 42 16.13 2.74 4.81
N VAL A 43 15.10 3.41 4.27
CA VAL A 43 15.08 3.80 2.86
C VAL A 43 15.81 5.13 2.69
N GLU A 44 16.99 5.09 2.06
CA GLU A 44 17.87 6.27 1.93
C GLU A 44 17.48 7.21 0.78
N ASP A 45 16.71 6.70 -0.19
CA ASP A 45 16.36 7.44 -1.41
C ASP A 45 14.92 7.14 -1.84
N ILE A 46 14.10 8.19 -1.91
CA ILE A 46 12.69 8.10 -2.32
C ILE A 46 12.54 7.50 -3.73
N THR A 47 13.51 7.71 -4.62
CA THR A 47 13.47 7.19 -6.00
C THR A 47 13.64 5.68 -6.07
N LYS A 48 14.11 5.07 -4.98
CA LYS A 48 14.38 3.64 -4.83
C LYS A 48 13.36 2.92 -3.94
N VAL A 49 12.31 3.61 -3.50
CA VAL A 49 11.21 2.99 -2.74
C VAL A 49 10.59 1.89 -3.61
N PRO A 50 10.57 0.62 -3.15
CA PRO A 50 9.88 -0.44 -3.85
C PRO A 50 8.39 -0.12 -3.93
N LEU A 51 7.79 -0.31 -5.10
CA LEU A 51 6.36 -0.13 -5.31
C LEU A 51 5.52 -0.86 -4.25
N GLU A 52 5.91 -2.07 -3.88
CA GLU A 52 5.20 -2.87 -2.88
C GLU A 52 5.18 -2.18 -1.51
N THR A 53 6.27 -1.54 -1.11
CA THR A 53 6.34 -0.77 0.15
C THR A 53 5.40 0.42 0.13
N ALA A 54 5.36 1.17 -0.99
CA ALA A 54 4.44 2.29 -1.15
C ALA A 54 2.97 1.82 -1.09
N LEU A 55 2.64 0.71 -1.76
CA LEU A 55 1.29 0.15 -1.76
C LEU A 55 0.87 -0.39 -0.39
N ILE A 56 1.79 -0.94 0.42
CA ILE A 56 1.50 -1.32 1.80
C ILE A 56 1.18 -0.09 2.66
N TYR A 57 1.95 0.99 2.52
CA TYR A 57 1.67 2.25 3.21
C TYR A 57 0.26 2.76 2.87
N ASP A 58 -0.05 2.85 1.57
CA ASP A 58 -1.37 3.29 1.11
C ASP A 58 -2.49 2.35 1.55
N GLY A 59 -2.25 1.03 1.56
CA GLY A 59 -3.21 0.03 2.05
C GLY A 59 -3.58 0.23 3.52
N VAL A 60 -2.61 0.54 4.37
CA VAL A 60 -2.86 0.87 5.79
C VAL A 60 -3.66 2.16 5.92
N GLN A 61 -3.31 3.19 5.16
CA GLN A 61 -4.04 4.48 5.18
C GLN A 61 -5.49 4.31 4.69
N LEU A 62 -5.69 3.59 3.58
CA LEU A 62 -7.00 3.27 3.03
C LEU A 62 -7.86 2.52 4.04
N PHE A 63 -7.32 1.45 4.63
CA PHE A 63 -8.02 0.66 5.63
C PHE A 63 -8.37 1.51 6.86
N ALA A 64 -7.43 2.31 7.38
CA ALA A 64 -7.67 3.15 8.55
C ALA A 64 -8.79 4.17 8.32
N ARG A 65 -8.83 4.81 7.14
CA ARG A 65 -9.89 5.75 6.75
C ARG A 65 -11.25 5.06 6.63
N ALA A 66 -11.31 3.95 5.90
CA ALA A 66 -12.54 3.17 5.73
C ALA A 66 -13.07 2.63 7.06
N PHE A 67 -12.18 2.09 7.89
CA PHE A 67 -12.52 1.51 9.19
C PHE A 67 -13.03 2.57 10.18
N LYS A 68 -12.48 3.79 10.14
CA LYS A 68 -12.99 4.91 10.95
C LYS A 68 -14.45 5.20 10.61
N ASN A 69 -14.77 5.37 9.33
CA ASN A 69 -16.13 5.66 8.86
C ASN A 69 -17.08 4.50 9.17
N PHE A 70 -16.63 3.25 8.97
CA PHE A 70 -17.39 2.06 9.31
C PHE A 70 -17.76 2.01 10.79
N LYS A 71 -16.79 2.26 11.68
CA LYS A 71 -17.00 2.25 13.14
C LYS A 71 -18.01 3.29 13.59
N ASP A 72 -18.04 4.46 12.95
CA ASP A 72 -18.96 5.54 13.28
C ASP A 72 -20.40 5.23 12.79
N ALA A 73 -20.56 4.40 11.76
CA ALA A 73 -21.84 4.04 11.15
C ALA A 73 -22.44 2.70 11.66
N VAL A 74 -21.62 1.77 12.11
CA VAL A 74 -22.02 0.38 12.40
C VAL A 74 -21.60 -0.04 13.80
N LYS A 75 -22.54 -0.61 14.57
CA LYS A 75 -22.23 -1.25 15.85
C LYS A 75 -21.58 -2.62 15.60
N MET A 76 -20.26 -2.59 15.46
CA MET A 76 -19.43 -3.75 15.13
C MET A 76 -19.53 -4.88 16.15
N GLN A 77 -19.60 -6.12 15.66
CA GLN A 77 -19.40 -7.32 16.48
C GLN A 77 -18.16 -8.07 16.00
N ILE A 78 -17.07 -7.96 16.73
CA ILE A 78 -15.87 -8.78 16.50
C ILE A 78 -16.15 -10.18 17.06
N LYS A 79 -15.98 -11.19 16.22
CA LYS A 79 -16.12 -12.61 16.60
C LYS A 79 -14.90 -13.37 16.12
N PRO A 80 -14.35 -14.30 16.91
CA PRO A 80 -13.34 -15.21 16.43
C PRO A 80 -13.94 -16.07 15.31
N LEU A 81 -13.14 -16.32 14.27
CA LEU A 81 -13.49 -17.20 13.16
C LEU A 81 -12.52 -18.37 13.16
N GLU A 82 -13.04 -19.57 12.95
CA GLU A 82 -12.22 -20.77 12.80
C GLU A 82 -12.20 -21.22 11.34
N CYS A 83 -11.01 -21.56 10.84
CA CYS A 83 -10.87 -22.07 9.48
C CYS A 83 -11.35 -23.53 9.33
N ALA A 84 -11.60 -24.22 10.44
CA ALA A 84 -11.99 -25.64 10.47
C ALA A 84 -13.37 -25.90 9.85
N ASP A 85 -14.23 -24.88 9.77
CA ASP A 85 -15.60 -24.97 9.25
C ASP A 85 -15.69 -25.00 7.72
N ASN A 86 -14.60 -25.34 7.01
CA ASN A 86 -14.49 -25.26 5.54
C ASN A 86 -14.89 -23.89 4.95
N GLY A 87 -14.72 -22.80 5.71
CA GLY A 87 -15.04 -21.44 5.25
C GLY A 87 -16.54 -21.12 5.18
N THR A 88 -17.40 -21.91 5.83
CA THR A 88 -18.85 -21.64 5.85
C THR A 88 -19.24 -20.47 6.76
N THR A 89 -18.45 -20.20 7.80
CA THR A 89 -18.66 -19.07 8.71
C THR A 89 -17.88 -17.85 8.23
N SER A 90 -18.58 -16.74 7.97
CA SER A 90 -17.97 -15.44 7.60
C SER A 90 -18.30 -14.36 8.62
N TRP A 91 -17.49 -13.30 8.66
CA TRP A 91 -17.79 -12.15 9.52
C TRP A 91 -19.00 -11.38 8.97
N SER A 92 -20.05 -11.25 9.78
CA SER A 92 -21.33 -10.66 9.38
C SER A 92 -21.21 -9.24 8.82
N ASP A 93 -20.30 -8.44 9.38
CA ASP A 93 -20.13 -7.04 8.99
C ASP A 93 -19.07 -6.86 7.89
N GLY A 94 -18.43 -7.94 7.43
CA GLY A 94 -17.33 -7.91 6.47
C GLY A 94 -17.71 -7.31 5.11
N THR A 95 -18.92 -7.62 4.61
CA THR A 95 -19.44 -7.02 3.36
C THR A 95 -19.63 -5.52 3.50
N THR A 96 -20.11 -5.07 4.66
CA THR A 96 -20.30 -3.64 4.94
C THR A 96 -18.96 -2.93 5.01
N LEU A 97 -17.96 -3.48 5.71
CA LEU A 97 -16.61 -2.90 5.73
C LEU A 97 -15.99 -2.86 4.33
N SER A 98 -16.17 -3.91 3.51
CA SER A 98 -15.70 -3.93 2.12
C SER A 98 -16.30 -2.79 1.29
N ASN A 99 -17.57 -2.45 1.53
CA ASN A 99 -18.19 -1.29 0.89
C ASN A 99 -17.55 0.03 1.34
N PHE A 100 -17.24 0.19 2.62
CA PHE A 100 -16.52 1.37 3.12
C PHE A 100 -15.10 1.51 2.57
N ILE A 101 -14.45 0.41 2.22
CA ILE A 101 -13.12 0.43 1.58
C ILE A 101 -13.21 0.89 0.11
N ARG A 102 -14.33 0.62 -0.57
CA ARG A 102 -14.55 0.97 -1.98
C ARG A 102 -15.06 2.39 -2.20
N SER A 103 -15.73 2.96 -1.19
CA SER A 103 -16.33 4.29 -1.20
C SER A 103 -15.31 5.38 -0.89
#